data_AF-A0A2G9M4J8-F1
#
_entry.id   AF-A0A2G9M4J8-F1
#
_cell.length_a   1.000
_cell.length_b   1.000
_cell.length_c   1.000
_cell.angle_alpha   90.00
_cell.angle_beta   90.00
_cell.angle_gamma   90.00
#
_symmetry.space_group_name_H-M   'P 1'
#
loop_
_entity.id
_entity.type
_entity.pdbx_description
1 polymer ?
#
loop_
_entity_poly.entity_id
_entity_poly.type
_entity_poly.pdbx_seq_one_letter_code
_entity_poly.pdbx_strand_id
1 'polypeptide(L)'
;MKSQSKLLNLLGQIRFYSLIDLILFSIAIKANSFQIAGIVLLHLGFLLFLEFTHKHEFRIAFPKYLWAVLLALGVVFYQNIAVIGFLICSFFYVKKNLPKFGWSGPIFRGLQYYFFSAGIIGFLNPVSFLASVLLFIRNFAGDLRDIVKDRKEGLKTLPIIFGLKKDFKHIHLITMLGTTVVWWYLSGISALWLIPIFTIQIGSYNLTPR
;
A
#
# COMPACT_ATOMS: atom_id res chain seq x y z
N MET A 1 -12.77 23.47 6.99
CA MET A 1 -12.78 22.05 6.57
C MET A 1 -14.16 21.49 6.82
N LYS A 2 -14.86 20.93 5.81
CA LYS A 2 -16.10 20.17 6.07
C LYS A 2 -15.75 19.07 7.05
N SER A 3 -16.45 18.99 8.18
CA SER A 3 -16.30 17.89 9.13
C SER A 3 -16.68 16.62 8.38
N GLN A 4 -15.69 15.87 7.88
CA GLN A 4 -15.94 14.50 7.44
C GLN A 4 -16.50 13.75 8.65
N SER A 5 -17.55 12.97 8.43
CA SER A 5 -18.08 12.13 9.50
C SER A 5 -16.95 11.23 10.02
N LYS A 6 -16.96 10.93 11.32
CA LYS A 6 -15.94 10.07 11.94
C LYS A 6 -15.78 8.74 11.17
N LEU A 7 -16.91 8.20 10.70
CA LEU A 7 -16.96 6.99 9.89
C LEU A 7 -16.22 7.15 8.56
N LEU A 8 -16.46 8.22 7.79
CA LEU A 8 -15.81 8.44 6.50
C LEU A 8 -14.29 8.60 6.64
N ASN A 9 -13.83 9.25 7.71
CA ASN A 9 -12.41 9.37 7.99
C ASN A 9 -11.75 8.00 8.24
N LEU A 10 -12.37 7.15 9.08
CA LEU A 10 -11.88 5.79 9.34
C LEU A 10 -11.92 4.91 8.09
N LEU A 11 -13.01 4.94 7.32
CA LEU A 11 -13.13 4.19 6.06
C LEU A 11 -12.09 4.64 5.03
N GLY A 12 -11.83 5.95 4.94
CA GLY A 12 -10.81 6.51 4.07
C GLY A 12 -9.38 6.08 4.44
N GLN A 13 -9.11 5.87 5.73
CA GLN A 13 -7.81 5.38 6.22
C GLN A 13 -7.56 3.89 5.91
N ILE A 14 -8.62 3.08 5.73
CA ILE A 14 -8.52 1.67 5.28
C ILE A 14 -8.04 1.58 3.83
N ARG A 15 -8.26 2.63 3.02
CA ARG A 15 -7.80 2.74 1.62
C ARG A 15 -8.31 1.58 0.76
N PHE A 16 -9.63 1.41 0.67
CA PHE A 16 -10.29 0.32 -0.08
C PHE A 16 -9.76 0.16 -1.52
N TYR A 17 -9.45 1.25 -2.23
CA TYR A 17 -8.83 1.19 -3.56
C TYR A 17 -7.55 0.35 -3.59
N SER A 18 -6.75 0.41 -2.52
CA SER A 18 -5.53 -0.38 -2.38
C SER A 18 -5.79 -1.80 -1.90
N LEU A 19 -6.85 -2.00 -1.11
CA LEU A 19 -7.22 -3.31 -0.58
C LEU A 19 -7.76 -4.23 -1.70
N ILE A 20 -8.60 -3.69 -2.59
CA ILE A 20 -9.08 -4.46 -3.75
C ILE A 20 -7.91 -4.85 -4.68
N ASP A 21 -6.98 -3.93 -4.94
CA ASP A 21 -5.77 -4.23 -5.72
C ASP A 21 -4.92 -5.33 -5.05
N LEU A 22 -4.81 -5.32 -3.71
CA LEU A 22 -4.11 -6.36 -2.95
C LEU A 22 -4.79 -7.73 -3.03
N ILE A 23 -6.12 -7.76 -2.97
CA ILE A 23 -6.89 -9.02 -3.13
C ILE A 23 -6.67 -9.58 -4.53
N LEU A 24 -6.75 -8.73 -5.56
CA LEU A 24 -6.50 -9.12 -6.94
C LEU A 24 -5.07 -9.65 -7.15
N PHE A 25 -4.08 -8.95 -6.58
CA PHE A 25 -2.69 -9.42 -6.52
C PHE A 25 -2.58 -10.80 -5.86
N SER A 26 -3.27 -11.02 -4.73
CA SER A 26 -3.22 -12.29 -4.00
C SER A 26 -3.80 -13.44 -4.82
N ILE A 27 -4.86 -13.18 -5.60
CA ILE A 27 -5.41 -14.15 -6.55
C ILE A 27 -4.42 -14.42 -7.69
N ALA A 28 -3.77 -13.37 -8.23
CA ALA A 28 -2.78 -13.50 -9.30
C ALA A 28 -1.57 -14.36 -8.93
N ILE A 29 -1.15 -14.34 -7.67
CA ILE A 29 -0.08 -15.21 -7.15
C ILE A 29 -0.61 -16.56 -6.63
N LYS A 30 -1.87 -16.91 -6.90
CA LYS A 30 -2.49 -18.18 -6.49
C LYS A 30 -2.46 -18.44 -4.99
N ALA A 31 -2.58 -17.38 -4.18
CA ALA A 31 -2.68 -17.50 -2.72
C ALA A 31 -3.96 -18.27 -2.34
N ASN A 32 -3.86 -19.19 -1.38
CA ASN A 32 -5.04 -19.86 -0.81
C ASN A 32 -5.80 -18.92 0.15
N SER A 33 -6.99 -19.34 0.62
CA SER A 33 -7.84 -18.50 1.47
C SER A 33 -7.18 -18.07 2.79
N PHE A 34 -6.37 -18.93 3.41
CA PHE A 34 -5.63 -18.58 4.63
C PHE A 34 -4.55 -17.54 4.33
N GLN A 35 -3.79 -17.72 3.25
CA GLN A 35 -2.77 -16.77 2.81
C GLN A 35 -3.35 -15.41 2.43
N ILE A 36 -4.50 -15.38 1.73
CA ILE A 36 -5.21 -14.14 1.40
C ILE A 36 -5.62 -13.40 2.69
N ALA A 37 -6.21 -14.11 3.66
CA ALA A 37 -6.56 -13.54 4.95
C ALA A 37 -5.31 -12.99 5.67
N GLY A 38 -4.20 -13.74 5.64
CA GLY A 38 -2.91 -13.32 6.19
C GLY A 38 -2.39 -12.03 5.55
N ILE A 39 -2.35 -11.96 4.22
CA ILE A 39 -1.92 -10.78 3.46
C ILE A 39 -2.79 -9.55 3.79
N VAL A 40 -4.12 -9.72 3.84
CA VAL A 40 -5.05 -8.63 4.17
C VAL A 40 -4.82 -8.13 5.60
N LEU A 41 -4.73 -9.04 6.58
CA LEU A 41 -4.49 -8.70 7.98
C LEU A 41 -3.12 -8.02 8.17
N LEU A 42 -2.06 -8.54 7.54
CA LEU A 42 -0.73 -7.93 7.55
C LEU A 42 -0.75 -6.54 6.93
N HIS A 43 -1.44 -6.35 5.81
CA HIS A 43 -1.56 -5.05 5.16
C HIS A 43 -2.31 -4.04 6.02
N LEU A 44 -3.46 -4.42 6.59
CA LEU A 44 -4.24 -3.57 7.49
C LEU A 44 -3.46 -3.25 8.77
N GLY A 45 -2.80 -4.24 9.37
CA GLY A 45 -1.93 -4.05 10.53
C GLY A 45 -0.80 -3.07 10.22
N PHE A 46 -0.17 -3.18 9.05
CA PHE A 46 0.81 -2.21 8.57
C PHE A 46 0.23 -0.80 8.39
N LEU A 47 -0.95 -0.65 7.78
CA LEU A 47 -1.60 0.66 7.64
C LEU A 47 -1.86 1.29 9.01
N LEU A 48 -2.39 0.53 9.97
CA LEU A 48 -2.63 1.05 11.31
C LEU A 48 -1.33 1.40 12.05
N PHE A 49 -0.27 0.62 11.86
CA PHE A 49 1.06 0.92 12.40
C PHE A 49 1.66 2.20 11.79
N LEU A 50 1.46 2.42 10.49
CA LEU A 50 1.82 3.64 9.79
C LEU A 50 1.08 4.86 10.38
N GLU A 51 -0.24 4.78 10.53
CA GLU A 51 -1.04 5.88 11.10
C GLU A 51 -0.66 6.15 12.56
N PHE A 52 -0.42 5.10 13.36
CA PHE A 52 0.06 5.22 14.74
C PHE A 52 1.41 5.95 14.85
N THR A 53 2.29 5.73 13.88
CA THR A 53 3.64 6.34 13.85
C THR A 53 3.59 7.76 13.30
N HIS A 54 2.80 8.02 12.26
CA HIS A 54 2.77 9.31 11.56
C HIS A 54 1.89 10.37 12.24
N LYS A 55 0.88 9.97 13.01
CA LYS A 55 0.05 10.85 13.86
C LYS A 55 -0.42 12.15 13.19
N HIS A 56 -0.96 12.04 11.98
CA HIS A 56 -1.52 13.21 11.30
C HIS A 56 -2.71 13.79 12.08
N GLU A 57 -2.67 15.09 12.38
CA GLU A 57 -3.65 15.78 13.25
C GLU A 57 -5.11 15.67 12.76
N PHE A 58 -5.31 15.57 11.45
CA PHE A 58 -6.64 15.50 10.81
C PHE A 58 -7.21 14.06 10.69
N ARG A 59 -6.49 13.05 11.17
CA ARG A 59 -6.91 11.63 11.11
C ARG A 59 -7.32 11.13 12.48
N ILE A 60 -8.43 10.40 12.52
CA ILE A 60 -8.93 9.79 13.75
C ILE A 60 -8.02 8.61 14.09
N ALA A 61 -7.58 8.55 15.35
CA ALA A 61 -6.76 7.46 15.86
C ALA A 61 -7.58 6.16 15.98
N PHE A 62 -6.98 5.06 15.57
CA PHE A 62 -7.49 3.71 15.82
C PHE A 62 -7.12 3.23 17.25
N PRO A 63 -7.75 2.16 17.76
CA PRO A 63 -7.36 1.56 19.03
C PRO A 63 -5.86 1.19 19.06
N LYS A 64 -5.17 1.58 20.13
CA LYS A 64 -3.70 1.63 20.24
C LYS A 64 -2.96 0.35 19.83
N TYR A 65 -3.54 -0.82 20.13
CA TYR A 65 -2.91 -2.12 19.89
C TYR A 65 -3.53 -2.91 18.73
N LEU A 66 -4.51 -2.35 18.03
CA LEU A 66 -5.20 -3.05 16.95
C LEU A 66 -4.23 -3.44 15.82
N TRP A 67 -3.25 -2.58 15.52
CA TRP A 67 -2.22 -2.90 14.53
C TRP A 67 -1.43 -4.16 14.90
N ALA A 68 -1.08 -4.34 16.18
CA ALA A 68 -0.29 -5.47 16.64
C ALA A 68 -1.10 -6.78 16.58
N VAL A 69 -2.37 -6.72 16.98
CA VAL A 69 -3.29 -7.86 16.87
C VAL A 69 -3.45 -8.30 15.41
N LEU A 70 -3.67 -7.35 14.49
CA LEU A 70 -3.79 -7.65 13.06
C LEU A 70 -2.49 -8.23 12.48
N LEU A 71 -1.33 -7.70 12.85
CA LEU A 71 -0.04 -8.26 12.42
C LEU A 71 0.16 -9.68 12.97
N ALA A 72 -0.13 -9.93 14.24
CA ALA A 72 0.02 -11.25 14.85
C ALA A 72 -0.88 -12.29 14.19
N LEU A 73 -2.17 -11.98 14.01
CA LEU A 73 -3.09 -12.85 13.27
C LEU A 73 -2.61 -13.02 11.82
N GLY A 74 -2.20 -11.94 11.17
CA GLY A 74 -1.69 -11.98 9.80
C GLY A 74 -0.48 -12.92 9.63
N VAL A 75 0.46 -12.93 10.58
CA VAL A 75 1.59 -13.88 10.61
C VAL A 75 1.09 -15.32 10.72
N VAL A 76 0.14 -15.58 11.62
CA VAL A 76 -0.45 -16.93 11.84
C VAL A 76 -1.15 -17.43 10.57
N PHE A 77 -1.90 -16.56 9.88
CA PHE A 77 -2.63 -16.92 8.66
C PHE A 77 -1.74 -17.04 7.41
N TYR A 78 -0.66 -16.25 7.32
CA TYR A 78 0.24 -16.28 6.16
C TYR A 78 1.12 -17.53 6.09
N GLN A 79 1.49 -18.10 7.25
CA GLN A 79 2.17 -19.41 7.39
C GLN A 79 3.50 -19.55 6.62
N ASN A 80 4.23 -18.46 6.39
CA ASN A 80 5.52 -18.50 5.70
C ASN A 80 6.54 -17.51 6.29
N ILE A 81 7.80 -17.92 6.37
CA ILE A 81 8.90 -17.13 6.96
C ILE A 81 9.17 -15.80 6.23
N ALA A 82 8.78 -15.68 4.96
CA ALA A 82 8.91 -14.44 4.20
C ALA A 82 8.18 -13.26 4.86
N VAL A 83 7.21 -13.51 5.75
CA VAL A 83 6.56 -12.47 6.56
C VAL A 83 7.55 -11.65 7.38
N ILE A 84 8.67 -12.24 7.81
CA ILE A 84 9.73 -11.51 8.53
C ILE A 84 10.29 -10.39 7.65
N GLY A 85 10.53 -10.68 6.37
CA GLY A 85 10.96 -9.66 5.39
C GLY A 85 9.92 -8.56 5.21
N PHE A 86 8.64 -8.91 5.14
CA PHE A 86 7.54 -7.93 5.11
C PHE A 86 7.52 -7.03 6.36
N LEU A 87 7.69 -7.60 7.55
CA LEU A 87 7.69 -6.84 8.81
C LEU A 87 8.90 -5.90 8.91
N ILE A 88 10.09 -6.37 8.53
CA ILE A 88 11.30 -5.54 8.47
C ILE A 88 11.08 -4.37 7.50
N CYS A 89 10.59 -4.63 6.28
CA CYS A 89 10.31 -3.58 5.30
C CYS A 89 9.23 -2.61 5.80
N SER A 90 8.23 -3.10 6.52
CA SER A 90 7.19 -2.27 7.16
C SER A 90 7.78 -1.31 8.18
N PHE A 91 8.67 -1.81 9.04
CA PHE A 91 9.37 -0.98 10.04
C PHE A 91 10.23 0.11 9.40
N PHE A 92 10.92 -0.19 8.30
CA PHE A 92 11.69 0.83 7.59
C PHE A 92 10.80 1.80 6.80
N TYR A 93 9.71 1.32 6.19
CA TYR A 93 8.79 2.16 5.44
C TYR A 93 8.18 3.27 6.31
N VAL A 94 7.78 2.98 7.56
CA VAL A 94 7.18 4.01 8.43
C VAL A 94 8.15 5.15 8.74
N LYS A 95 9.47 4.94 8.60
CA LYS A 95 10.49 5.99 8.78
C LYS A 95 10.53 7.00 7.63
N LYS A 96 9.74 6.84 6.56
CA LYS A 96 9.72 7.74 5.41
C LYS A 96 9.39 9.21 5.74
N ASN A 97 8.70 9.49 6.86
CA ASN A 97 8.43 10.87 7.30
C ASN A 97 9.65 11.52 7.98
N LEU A 98 10.79 10.83 8.06
CA LEU A 98 12.05 11.43 8.47
C LEU A 98 12.79 11.98 7.25
N PRO A 99 13.34 13.21 7.30
CA PRO A 99 14.02 13.83 6.16
C PRO A 99 15.13 12.97 5.52
N LYS A 100 15.82 12.14 6.31
CA LYS A 100 16.91 11.26 5.82
C LYS A 100 16.41 10.01 5.08
N PHE A 101 15.14 9.63 5.26
CA PHE A 101 14.61 8.34 4.82
C PHE A 101 13.45 8.43 3.82
N GLY A 102 12.96 9.63 3.49
CA GLY A 102 11.84 9.81 2.54
C GLY A 102 12.03 9.09 1.20
N TRP A 103 13.24 9.14 0.63
CA TRP A 103 13.59 8.50 -0.64
C TRP A 103 13.44 6.98 -0.65
N SER A 104 13.52 6.35 0.53
CA SER A 104 13.49 4.90 0.66
C SER A 104 12.07 4.31 0.68
N GLY A 105 11.04 5.16 0.79
CA GLY A 105 9.63 4.77 0.83
C GLY A 105 9.24 3.83 -0.32
N PRO A 106 9.49 4.19 -1.59
CA PRO A 106 9.20 3.32 -2.72
C PRO A 106 9.90 1.94 -2.66
N ILE A 107 11.15 1.90 -2.20
CA ILE A 107 11.95 0.67 -2.11
C ILE A 107 11.31 -0.29 -1.11
N PHE A 108 11.07 0.17 0.12
CA PHE A 108 10.49 -0.69 1.15
C PHE A 108 9.05 -1.10 0.81
N ARG A 109 8.30 -0.25 0.09
CA ARG A 109 6.97 -0.61 -0.38
C ARG A 109 6.98 -1.70 -1.44
N GLY A 110 7.92 -1.65 -2.38
CA GLY A 110 8.14 -2.72 -3.35
C GLY A 110 8.54 -4.03 -2.65
N LEU A 111 9.53 -3.96 -1.76
CA LEU A 111 10.02 -5.13 -1.03
C LEU A 111 8.94 -5.79 -0.16
N GLN A 112 8.02 -5.02 0.44
CA GLN A 112 6.86 -5.60 1.14
C GLN A 112 6.08 -6.58 0.25
N TYR A 113 5.80 -6.19 -0.99
CA TYR A 113 5.04 -7.04 -1.92
C TYR A 113 5.90 -8.15 -2.50
N TYR A 114 7.20 -7.91 -2.71
CA TYR A 114 8.14 -8.97 -3.04
C TYR A 114 8.07 -10.11 -2.03
N PHE A 115 8.12 -9.81 -0.73
CA PHE A 115 8.05 -10.84 0.32
C PHE A 115 6.69 -11.52 0.42
N PHE A 116 5.59 -10.81 0.12
CA PHE A 116 4.26 -11.43 0.00
C PHE A 116 4.17 -12.44 -1.15
N SER A 117 4.66 -12.09 -2.34
CA SER A 117 4.66 -13.03 -3.46
C SER A 117 5.69 -14.13 -3.26
N ALA A 118 6.91 -13.80 -2.82
CA ALA A 118 8.01 -14.75 -2.70
C ALA A 118 7.71 -15.87 -1.70
N GLY A 119 6.99 -15.58 -0.61
CA GLY A 119 6.56 -16.61 0.34
C GLY A 119 5.48 -17.56 -0.19
N ILE A 120 4.83 -17.24 -1.31
CA ILE A 120 3.78 -18.06 -1.92
C ILE A 120 4.27 -18.77 -3.17
N ILE A 121 4.87 -18.04 -4.11
CA ILE A 121 5.28 -18.55 -5.43
C ILE A 121 6.79 -18.68 -5.61
N GLY A 122 7.59 -18.34 -4.59
CA GLY A 122 9.05 -18.50 -4.55
C GLY A 122 9.84 -17.20 -4.76
N PHE A 123 11.02 -17.14 -4.15
CA PHE A 123 11.94 -15.98 -4.18
C PHE A 123 12.51 -15.66 -5.55
N LEU A 124 12.72 -16.68 -6.39
CA LEU A 124 13.26 -16.53 -7.74
C LEU A 124 12.17 -16.38 -8.80
N ASN A 125 10.90 -16.38 -8.39
CA ASN A 125 9.79 -16.27 -9.34
C ASN A 125 9.75 -14.85 -9.95
N PRO A 126 9.73 -14.70 -11.30
CA PRO A 126 9.65 -13.39 -11.96
C PRO A 126 8.47 -12.52 -11.48
N VAL A 127 7.34 -13.14 -11.14
CA VAL A 127 6.16 -12.42 -10.64
C VAL A 127 6.44 -11.76 -9.28
N SER A 128 7.33 -12.32 -8.46
CA SER A 128 7.75 -11.69 -7.20
C SER A 128 8.53 -10.40 -7.44
N PHE A 129 9.43 -10.40 -8.42
CA PHE A 129 10.15 -9.19 -8.83
C PHE A 129 9.21 -8.16 -9.46
N LEU A 130 8.28 -8.61 -10.30
CA LEU A 130 7.25 -7.76 -10.88
C LEU A 130 6.41 -7.06 -9.79
N ALA A 131 6.01 -7.78 -8.74
CA ALA A 131 5.30 -7.21 -7.59
C ALA A 131 6.11 -6.10 -6.91
N SER A 132 7.41 -6.33 -6.72
CA SER A 132 8.31 -5.30 -6.20
C SER A 132 8.32 -4.05 -7.07
N VAL A 133 8.52 -4.21 -8.37
CA VAL A 133 8.63 -3.11 -9.33
C VAL A 133 7.33 -2.32 -9.43
N LEU A 134 6.19 -3.00 -9.57
CA LEU A 134 4.89 -2.33 -9.69
C LEU A 134 4.56 -1.51 -8.45
N LEU A 135 4.85 -2.03 -7.25
CA LEU A 135 4.58 -1.30 -6.01
C LEU A 135 5.61 -0.22 -5.70
N PHE A 136 6.85 -0.39 -6.15
CA PHE A 136 7.83 0.69 -6.18
C PHE A 136 7.31 1.86 -7.02
N ILE A 137 6.92 1.60 -8.28
CA ILE A 137 6.43 2.62 -9.22
C ILE A 137 5.17 3.28 -8.66
N ARG A 138 4.24 2.50 -8.10
CA ARG A 138 3.01 3.02 -7.50
C ARG A 138 3.29 3.91 -6.29
N ASN A 139 4.22 3.55 -5.41
CA ASN A 139 4.58 4.41 -4.28
C ASN A 139 5.31 5.67 -4.77
N PHE A 140 6.22 5.55 -5.74
CA PHE A 140 6.89 6.69 -6.36
C PHE A 140 5.89 7.66 -7.01
N ALA A 141 4.85 7.14 -7.68
CA ALA A 141 3.74 7.95 -8.18
C ALA A 141 2.96 8.64 -7.06
N GLY A 142 2.88 8.02 -5.87
CA GLY A 142 2.37 8.66 -4.66
C GLY A 142 3.20 9.87 -4.26
N ASP A 143 4.53 9.73 -4.26
CA ASP A 143 5.45 10.83 -3.95
C ASP A 143 5.38 11.93 -5.02
N LEU A 144 5.21 11.59 -6.31
CA LEU A 144 5.00 12.57 -7.39
C LEU A 144 3.72 13.37 -7.23
N ARG A 145 2.67 12.77 -6.65
CA ARG A 145 1.42 13.46 -6.37
C ARG A 145 1.56 14.50 -5.25
N ASP A 146 2.43 14.24 -4.27
CA ASP A 146 2.49 14.98 -3.01
C ASP A 146 3.77 15.87 -2.87
N ILE A 147 4.46 16.17 -3.97
CA ILE A 147 5.74 16.92 -4.01
C ILE A 147 5.70 18.23 -3.20
N VAL A 148 4.67 19.05 -3.38
CA VAL A 148 4.52 20.35 -2.72
C VAL A 148 4.32 20.18 -1.22
N LYS A 149 3.55 19.16 -0.82
CA LYS A 149 3.33 18.83 0.60
C LYS A 149 4.62 18.33 1.24
N ASP A 150 5.26 17.32 0.64
CA ASP A 150 6.49 16.70 1.15
C ASP A 150 7.61 17.73 1.31
N ARG A 151 7.71 18.69 0.39
CA ARG A 151 8.67 19.80 0.47
C ARG A 151 8.40 20.73 1.65
N LYS A 152 7.13 21.05 1.93
CA LYS A 152 6.75 21.86 3.10
C LYS A 152 7.06 21.14 4.42
N GLU A 153 6.97 19.81 4.41
CA GLU A 153 7.31 18.96 5.56
C GLU A 153 8.83 18.67 5.65
N GLY A 154 9.65 19.19 4.74
CA GLY A 154 11.10 19.02 4.74
C GLY A 154 11.57 17.60 4.37
N LEU A 155 10.72 16.81 3.74
CA LEU A 155 11.02 15.44 3.32
C LEU A 155 11.90 15.42 2.07
N LYS A 156 12.79 14.42 1.98
CA LYS A 156 13.63 14.19 0.80
C LYS A 156 13.14 12.95 0.04
N THR A 157 11.95 13.01 -0.54
CA THR A 157 11.42 11.94 -1.42
C THR A 157 12.16 11.94 -2.77
N LEU A 158 12.11 10.83 -3.51
CA LEU A 158 12.82 10.71 -4.80
C LEU A 158 12.48 11.85 -5.78
N PRO A 159 11.20 12.23 -5.97
CA PRO A 159 10.86 13.39 -6.81
C PRO A 159 11.56 14.68 -6.41
N ILE A 160 11.66 14.94 -5.10
CA ILE A 160 12.31 16.14 -4.56
C ILE A 160 13.82 16.08 -4.80
N ILE A 161 14.44 14.92 -4.62
CA ILE A 161 15.87 14.70 -4.90
C ILE A 161 16.17 14.92 -6.38
N PHE A 162 15.28 14.48 -7.28
CA PHE A 162 15.38 14.75 -8.72
C PHE A 162 15.04 16.20 -9.11
N GLY A 163 14.76 17.09 -8.14
CA GLY A 163 14.55 18.51 -8.39
C GLY A 163 13.13 18.87 -8.85
N LEU A 164 12.17 17.95 -8.79
CA LEU A 164 10.78 18.23 -9.17
C LEU A 164 10.11 19.20 -8.19
N LYS A 165 9.26 20.09 -8.72
CA LYS A 165 8.67 21.22 -7.97
C LYS A 165 7.14 21.27 -7.97
N LYS A 166 6.46 20.48 -8.81
CA LYS A 166 5.01 20.55 -9.01
C LYS A 166 4.38 19.17 -8.82
N ASP A 167 3.22 19.15 -8.18
CA ASP A 167 2.42 17.96 -7.97
C ASP A 167 1.82 17.40 -9.27
N PHE A 168 1.71 16.08 -9.33
CA PHE A 168 0.99 15.36 -10.38
C PHE A 168 -0.29 14.73 -9.81
N LYS A 169 -1.37 15.51 -9.69
CA LYS A 169 -2.59 15.16 -8.93
C LYS A 169 -3.17 13.76 -9.18
N HIS A 170 -3.18 13.31 -10.44
CA HIS A 170 -3.82 12.04 -10.83
C HIS A 170 -2.83 10.89 -11.09
N ILE A 171 -1.51 11.12 -11.00
CA ILE A 171 -0.53 10.10 -11.42
C ILE A 171 -0.64 8.82 -10.58
N HIS A 172 -0.78 8.94 -9.25
CA HIS A 172 -0.94 7.79 -8.39
C HIS A 172 -2.23 6.99 -8.69
N LEU A 173 -3.32 7.66 -9.06
CA LEU A 173 -4.56 6.97 -9.45
C LEU A 173 -4.35 6.20 -10.76
N ILE A 174 -3.78 6.86 -11.78
CA ILE A 174 -3.48 6.26 -13.08
C ILE A 174 -2.56 5.04 -12.92
N THR A 175 -1.46 5.19 -12.17
CA THR A 175 -0.54 4.09 -11.90
C THR A 175 -1.22 2.94 -11.16
N MET A 176 -2.10 3.23 -10.20
CA MET A 176 -2.84 2.19 -9.48
C MET A 176 -3.80 1.42 -10.40
N LEU A 177 -4.56 2.10 -11.25
CA LEU A 177 -5.39 1.44 -12.27
C LEU A 177 -4.53 0.57 -13.21
N GLY A 178 -3.36 1.08 -13.62
CA GLY A 178 -2.39 0.34 -14.42
C GLY A 178 -1.90 -0.94 -13.72
N THR A 179 -1.51 -0.86 -12.45
CA THR A 179 -1.09 -2.06 -11.68
C THR A 179 -2.24 -3.06 -11.54
N THR A 180 -3.46 -2.58 -11.36
CA THR A 180 -4.65 -3.44 -11.29
C THR A 180 -4.91 -4.18 -12.59
N VAL A 181 -4.71 -3.55 -13.76
CA VAL A 181 -4.80 -4.25 -15.05
C VAL A 181 -3.77 -5.38 -15.13
N VAL A 182 -2.54 -5.17 -14.65
CA VAL A 182 -1.52 -6.23 -14.62
C VAL A 182 -1.95 -7.38 -13.72
N TRP A 183 -2.45 -7.10 -12.51
CA TRP A 183 -2.94 -8.17 -11.62
C TRP A 183 -4.16 -8.89 -12.15
N TRP A 184 -5.10 -8.16 -12.77
CA TRP A 184 -6.26 -8.76 -13.42
C TRP A 184 -5.83 -9.73 -14.51
N TYR A 185 -4.93 -9.29 -15.40
CA TYR A 185 -4.43 -10.12 -16.49
C TYR A 185 -3.78 -11.41 -15.97
N LEU A 186 -2.97 -11.31 -14.91
CA LEU A 186 -2.32 -12.48 -14.30
C LEU A 186 -3.28 -13.37 -13.49
N SER A 187 -4.37 -12.82 -12.97
CA SER A 187 -5.36 -13.55 -12.17
C SER A 187 -6.26 -14.48 -12.98
N GLY A 188 -6.38 -14.27 -14.30
CA GLY A 188 -7.30 -15.02 -15.15
C GLY A 188 -8.78 -14.77 -14.88
N ILE A 189 -9.11 -13.77 -14.05
CA ILE A 189 -10.50 -13.38 -13.76
C ILE A 189 -11.13 -12.76 -15.02
N SER A 190 -12.43 -12.98 -15.23
CA SER A 190 -13.17 -12.38 -16.35
C SER A 190 -13.01 -10.85 -16.41
N ALA A 191 -12.88 -10.30 -17.62
CA ALA A 191 -12.81 -8.86 -17.87
C ALA A 191 -13.99 -8.08 -17.29
N LEU A 192 -15.14 -8.73 -17.10
CA LEU A 192 -16.32 -8.12 -16.47
C LEU A 192 -16.05 -7.60 -15.05
N TRP A 193 -15.08 -8.18 -14.33
CA TRP A 193 -14.71 -7.74 -12.99
C TRP A 193 -13.87 -6.45 -12.96
N LEU A 194 -13.28 -6.02 -14.08
CA LEU A 194 -12.54 -4.76 -14.13
C LEU A 194 -13.45 -3.56 -13.83
N ILE A 195 -14.70 -3.58 -14.30
CA ILE A 195 -15.67 -2.50 -14.08
C ILE A 195 -15.90 -2.27 -12.57
N PRO A 196 -16.40 -3.25 -11.78
CA PRO A 196 -16.63 -3.04 -10.35
C PRO A 196 -15.32 -2.75 -9.60
N ILE A 197 -14.20 -3.35 -9.98
CA ILE A 197 -12.89 -3.05 -9.37
C ILE A 197 -12.52 -1.58 -9.56
N PHE A 198 -12.61 -1.07 -10.79
CA PHE A 198 -12.32 0.33 -11.09
C PHE A 198 -13.31 1.28 -10.42
N THR A 199 -14.59 0.92 -10.35
CA THR A 199 -15.58 1.72 -9.61
C THR A 199 -15.21 1.85 -8.13
N ILE A 200 -14.84 0.74 -7.47
CA ILE A 200 -14.40 0.79 -6.06
C ILE A 200 -13.12 1.62 -5.93
N GLN A 201 -12.17 1.44 -6.84
CA GLN A 201 -10.88 2.13 -6.82
C GLN A 201 -11.03 3.64 -6.99
N ILE A 202 -11.76 4.09 -8.01
CA ILE A 202 -12.01 5.51 -8.28
C ILE A 202 -12.88 6.11 -7.18
N GLY A 203 -13.97 5.44 -6.81
CA GLY A 203 -14.93 5.91 -5.81
C GLY A 203 -14.32 6.05 -4.40
N SER A 204 -13.42 5.15 -4.02
CA SER A 204 -12.77 5.21 -2.70
C SER A 204 -11.45 5.99 -2.67
N TYR A 205 -10.87 6.35 -3.82
CA TYR A 205 -9.58 7.04 -3.88
C TYR A 205 -9.58 8.40 -3.17
N ASN A 206 -10.69 9.15 -3.31
CA ASN A 206 -10.85 10.47 -2.71
C ASN A 206 -11.39 10.42 -1.26
N LEU A 207 -11.67 9.22 -0.72
CA LEU A 207 -12.09 9.08 0.67
C LEU A 207 -10.92 9.21 1.65
N THR A 208 -9.69 8.93 1.23
CA THR A 208 -8.51 9.04 2.11
C THR A 208 -8.30 10.49 2.55
N PRO A 209 -8.34 10.79 3.87
CA PRO A 209 -8.07 12.13 4.38
C PRO A 209 -6.63 12.53 4.03
N ARG A 210 -6.43 13.72 3.45
CA ARG A 210 -5.12 14.23 3.00
C ARG A 210 -4.87 15.65 3.45
#